data_AF-A0A0U1PYT4-F1
#
_entry.id   AF-A0A0U1PYT4-F1
#
_cell.length_a   1.000
_cell.length_b   1.000
_cell.length_c   1.000
_cell.angle_alpha   90.00
_cell.angle_beta   90.00
_cell.angle_gamma   90.00
#
_symmetry.space_group_name_H-M   'P 1'
#
loop_
_entity.id
_entity.type
_entity.pdbx_description
1 polymer ?
#
loop_
_entity_poly.entity_id
_entity_poly.type
_entity_poly.pdbx_seq_one_letter_code
_entity_poly.pdbx_strand_id
1 'polypeptide(L)'
;MKNLQEATERICELKGSLIAMDVLIPVLLQTRSAAVDDTLLQMHDKHAEIARTAMLHAAISDHVLAAFGRDIAKHRVLLAAAALPPARPSA
;
A
#
# COMPACT_ATOMS: atom_id res chain seq x y z
N MET A 1 -23.09 -26.44 -0.55
CA MET A 1 -21.68 -26.42 -0.05
C MET A 1 -20.69 -25.96 -1.13
N LYS A 2 -21.05 -25.02 -2.02
CA LYS A 2 -20.14 -24.43 -3.03
C LYS A 2 -19.43 -23.16 -2.55
N ASN A 3 -19.87 -22.59 -1.42
CA ASN A 3 -19.49 -21.23 -1.01
C ASN A 3 -18.14 -21.14 -0.28
N LEU A 4 -17.82 -22.07 0.62
CA LEU A 4 -16.61 -21.94 1.45
C LEU A 4 -15.32 -22.28 0.69
N GLN A 5 -15.34 -23.33 -0.13
CA GLN A 5 -14.18 -23.70 -0.96
C GLN A 5 -13.90 -22.63 -2.01
N GLU A 6 -14.92 -22.18 -2.74
CA GLU A 6 -14.78 -21.12 -3.75
C GLU A 6 -14.30 -19.80 -3.11
N ALA A 7 -14.81 -19.46 -1.92
CA ALA A 7 -14.30 -18.31 -1.16
C ALA A 7 -12.82 -18.50 -0.79
N THR A 8 -12.41 -19.72 -0.40
CA THR A 8 -11.01 -20.02 -0.05
C THR A 8 -10.10 -19.89 -1.26
N GLU A 9 -10.50 -20.41 -2.41
CA GLU A 9 -9.76 -20.30 -3.67
C GLU A 9 -9.60 -18.84 -4.10
N ARG A 10 -10.69 -18.04 -4.07
CA ARG A 10 -10.62 -16.60 -4.34
C ARG A 10 -9.73 -15.84 -3.35
N ILE A 11 -9.75 -16.20 -2.08
CA ILE A 11 -8.85 -15.62 -1.07
C ILE A 11 -7.39 -15.96 -1.42
N CYS A 12 -7.10 -17.19 -1.84
CA CYS A 12 -5.75 -17.59 -2.26
C CYS A 12 -5.29 -16.81 -3.50
N GLU A 13 -6.16 -16.64 -4.50
CA GLU A 13 -5.88 -15.83 -5.70
C GLU A 13 -5.57 -14.38 -5.32
N LEU A 14 -6.44 -13.77 -4.49
CA LEU A 14 -6.26 -12.40 -4.03
C LEU A 14 -4.93 -12.21 -3.28
N LYS A 15 -4.57 -13.16 -2.40
CA LYS A 15 -3.29 -13.13 -1.69
C LYS A 15 -2.11 -13.22 -2.66
N GLY A 16 -2.21 -14.05 -3.70
CA GLY A 16 -1.20 -14.12 -4.75
C GLY A 16 -1.00 -12.78 -5.46
N SER A 17 -2.10 -12.10 -5.82
CA SER A 17 -2.04 -10.76 -6.44
C SER A 17 -1.42 -9.72 -5.50
N LEU A 18 -1.76 -9.73 -4.21
CA LEU A 18 -1.18 -8.81 -3.24
C LEU A 18 0.34 -9.02 -3.11
N ILE A 19 0.81 -10.27 -3.03
CA ILE A 19 2.24 -10.58 -2.99
C ILE A 19 2.95 -10.12 -4.26
N ALA A 20 2.33 -10.28 -5.44
CA ALA A 20 2.90 -9.77 -6.69
C ALA A 20 3.03 -8.25 -6.68
N MET A 21 2.06 -7.52 -6.10
CA MET A 21 2.15 -6.08 -5.91
C MET A 21 3.25 -5.68 -4.90
N ASP A 22 3.41 -6.44 -3.82
CA ASP A 22 4.47 -6.22 -2.82
C ASP A 22 5.88 -6.37 -3.43
N VAL A 23 6.03 -7.14 -4.50
CA VAL A 23 7.28 -7.23 -5.26
C VAL A 23 7.43 -6.07 -6.24
N LEU A 24 6.35 -5.71 -6.96
CA LEU A 24 6.40 -4.69 -8.00
C LEU A 24 6.61 -3.27 -7.43
N ILE A 25 5.89 -2.92 -6.36
CA ILE A 25 5.89 -1.55 -5.82
C ILE A 25 7.29 -1.10 -5.39
N PRO A 26 8.08 -1.87 -4.62
CA PRO A 26 9.44 -1.47 -4.25
C PRO A 26 10.36 -1.26 -5.46
N VAL A 27 10.22 -2.06 -6.52
CA VAL A 27 11.01 -1.90 -7.75
C VAL A 27 10.68 -0.56 -8.40
N LEU A 28 9.40 -0.22 -8.52
CA LEU A 28 8.98 1.08 -9.06
C LEU A 28 9.51 2.25 -8.20
N LEU A 29 9.43 2.12 -6.88
CA LEU A 29 9.93 3.15 -5.95
C LEU A 29 11.45 3.37 -6.05
N GLN A 30 12.25 2.32 -6.30
CA GLN A 30 13.70 2.44 -6.44
C GLN A 30 14.13 3.10 -7.76
N THR A 31 13.30 3.04 -8.79
CA THR A 31 13.61 3.60 -10.11
C THR A 31 13.27 5.08 -10.27
N ARG A 32 12.71 5.73 -9.23
CA ARG A 32 12.26 7.12 -9.29
C ARG A 32 13.38 8.12 -9.00
N SER A 33 13.25 9.34 -9.53
CA SER A 33 14.11 10.47 -9.17
C SER A 33 13.70 11.07 -7.82
N ALA A 34 14.69 11.45 -7.00
CA ALA A 34 14.48 12.07 -5.69
C ALA A 34 13.62 13.35 -5.72
N ALA A 35 13.52 14.03 -6.87
CA ALA A 35 12.68 15.21 -7.04
C ALA A 35 11.17 14.93 -6.94
N VAL A 36 10.75 13.66 -6.94
CA VAL A 36 9.33 13.25 -6.93
C VAL A 36 8.88 12.79 -5.54
N ASP A 37 9.78 12.74 -4.56
CA ASP A 37 9.57 12.01 -3.31
C ASP A 37 8.52 12.67 -2.40
N ASP A 38 8.60 13.99 -2.22
CA ASP A 38 7.62 14.78 -1.48
C ASP A 38 6.25 14.79 -2.16
N THR A 39 6.23 14.87 -3.50
CA THR A 39 5.00 14.80 -4.29
C THR A 39 4.34 13.44 -4.13
N LEU A 40 5.11 12.35 -4.07
CA LEU A 40 4.54 11.01 -3.92
C LEU A 40 3.90 10.79 -2.55
N LEU A 41 4.51 11.29 -1.47
CA LEU A 41 3.91 11.20 -0.14
C LEU A 41 2.58 11.95 -0.06
N GLN A 42 2.51 13.17 -0.63
CA GLN A 42 1.28 13.95 -0.70
C GLN A 42 0.20 13.25 -1.54
N MET A 43 0.57 12.71 -2.70
CA MET A 43 -0.36 11.96 -3.55
C MET A 43 -0.84 10.69 -2.86
N HIS A 44 0.05 9.96 -2.18
CA HIS A 44 -0.33 8.79 -1.38
C HIS A 44 -1.37 9.16 -0.32
N ASP A 45 -1.15 10.22 0.45
CA ASP A 45 -2.09 10.64 1.50
C ASP A 45 -3.45 11.08 0.91
N LYS A 46 -3.44 11.79 -0.22
CA LYS A 46 -4.66 12.16 -0.95
C LYS A 46 -5.44 10.93 -1.44
N HIS A 47 -4.76 9.97 -2.07
CA HIS A 47 -5.40 8.77 -2.58
C HIS A 47 -5.88 7.84 -1.45
N ALA A 48 -5.18 7.80 -0.32
CA ALA A 48 -5.64 7.09 0.86
C ALA A 48 -6.97 7.66 1.37
N GLU A 49 -7.13 8.99 1.36
CA GLU A 49 -8.37 9.63 1.80
C GLU A 49 -9.54 9.39 0.84
N ILE A 50 -9.28 9.41 -0.46
CA ILE A 50 -10.28 9.02 -1.47
C ILE A 50 -10.74 7.58 -1.22
N ALA A 51 -9.81 6.67 -0.97
CA ALA A 51 -10.14 5.28 -0.66
C ALA A 51 -10.95 5.16 0.64
N ARG A 52 -10.58 5.86 1.72
CA ARG A 52 -11.39 5.89 2.96
C ARG A 52 -12.82 6.34 2.68
N THR A 53 -12.98 7.43 1.95
CA THR A 53 -14.29 7.98 1.61
C THR A 53 -15.12 6.97 0.80
N ALA A 54 -14.52 6.29 -0.17
CA ALA A 54 -15.19 5.25 -0.93
C ALA A 54 -15.61 4.06 -0.05
N MET A 55 -14.76 3.68 0.92
CA MET A 55 -15.04 2.57 1.82
C MET A 55 -16.17 2.87 2.82
N LEU A 56 -16.39 4.13 3.21
CA LEU A 56 -17.48 4.54 4.13
C LEU A 56 -18.87 4.19 3.59
N HIS A 57 -19.03 4.08 2.28
CA HIS A 57 -20.31 3.83 1.62
C HIS A 57 -20.45 2.41 1.07
N ALA A 58 -19.50 1.52 1.38
CA ALA A 58 -19.48 0.15 0.89
C ALA A 58 -19.74 -0.86 2.02
N ALA A 59 -20.32 -2.01 1.68
CA ALA A 59 -20.46 -3.14 2.60
C ALA A 59 -19.10 -3.81 2.80
N ILE A 60 -18.24 -3.19 3.61
CA ILE A 60 -16.86 -3.62 3.87
C ILE A 60 -16.73 -4.07 5.32
N SER A 61 -15.98 -5.16 5.54
CA SER A 61 -15.68 -5.69 6.86
C SER A 61 -14.75 -4.76 7.66
N ASP A 62 -14.98 -4.65 8.96
CA ASP A 62 -14.08 -3.95 9.89
C ASP A 62 -12.63 -4.45 9.83
N HIS A 63 -12.44 -5.73 9.49
CA HIS A 63 -11.10 -6.30 9.33
C HIS A 63 -10.36 -5.66 8.15
N VAL A 64 -11.09 -5.32 7.07
CA VAL A 64 -10.54 -4.65 5.89
C VAL A 64 -10.22 -3.19 6.23
N LEU A 65 -11.10 -2.50 6.95
CA LEU A 65 -10.85 -1.12 7.42
C LEU A 65 -9.60 -1.05 8.32
N ALA A 66 -9.49 -1.99 9.25
CA ALA A 66 -8.34 -2.07 10.15
C ALA A 66 -7.04 -2.44 9.40
N ALA A 67 -7.10 -3.36 8.44
CA ALA A 67 -5.95 -3.70 7.60
C ALA A 67 -5.50 -2.50 6.76
N PHE A 68 -6.44 -1.85 6.07
CA PHE A 68 -6.18 -0.65 5.29
C PHE A 68 -5.49 0.44 6.13
N GLY A 69 -6.01 0.75 7.33
CA GLY A 69 -5.40 1.75 8.21
C GLY A 69 -3.95 1.42 8.59
N ARG A 70 -3.67 0.15 8.94
CA ARG A 70 -2.31 -0.31 9.26
C ARG A 70 -1.38 -0.21 8.06
N ASP A 71 -1.83 -0.63 6.88
CA ASP A 71 -0.97 -0.69 5.70
C ASP A 71 -0.69 0.71 5.13
N ILE A 72 -1.68 1.62 5.15
CA ILE A 72 -1.46 3.04 4.84
C ILE A 72 -0.41 3.65 5.79
N ALA A 73 -0.45 3.35 7.09
CA ALA A 73 0.57 3.83 8.02
C ALA A 73 1.97 3.30 7.68
N LYS A 74 2.09 2.00 7.33
CA LYS A 74 3.36 1.41 6.88
C LYS A 74 3.87 2.07 5.60
N HIS A 75 3.01 2.31 4.61
CA HIS A 75 3.39 2.95 3.35
C HIS A 75 3.96 4.35 3.58
N ARG A 76 3.33 5.15 4.46
CA ARG A 76 3.85 6.49 4.79
C ARG A 76 5.26 6.43 5.38
N VAL A 77 5.54 5.47 6.25
CA VAL A 77 6.89 5.25 6.81
C VAL A 77 7.88 4.90 5.70
N LEU A 78 7.51 3.99 4.78
CA LEU A 78 8.38 3.59 3.65
C LEU A 78 8.67 4.76 2.70
N LEU A 79 7.64 5.54 2.35
CA LEU A 79 7.78 6.69 1.46
C LEU A 79 8.59 7.82 2.09
N ALA A 80 8.42 8.07 3.38
CA ALA A 80 9.21 9.04 4.13
C ALA A 80 10.68 8.62 4.26
N ALA A 81 10.94 7.32 4.48
CA ALA A 81 12.30 6.78 4.54
C ALA A 81 13.02 6.87 3.18
N ALA A 82 12.30 6.65 2.07
CA ALA A 82 12.84 6.77 0.72
C ALA A 82 13.17 8.22 0.34
N ALA A 83 12.45 9.21 0.89
CA ALA A 83 12.70 10.64 0.67
C ALA A 83 13.97 11.15 1.36
N LEU A 84 14.52 10.41 2.34
CA LEU A 84 15.72 10.83 3.05
C LEU A 84 16.95 10.58 2.14
N PRO A 85 17.80 11.60 1.88
CA PRO A 85 19.02 11.37 1.11
C PRO A 85 19.90 10.32 1.82
N PRO A 86 20.62 9.47 1.07
CA PRO A 86 21.51 8.49 1.68
C PRO A 86 22.50 9.21 2.58
N ALA A 87 22.63 8.75 3.82
CA ALA A 87 23.61 9.28 4.76
C ALA A 87 24.99 9.25 4.09
N ARG A 88 25.58 10.41 3.83
CA ARG A 88 26.95 10.48 3.32
C ARG A 88 27.85 9.77 4.33
N PRO A 89 28.63 8.76 3.94
CA PRO A 89 29.65 8.22 4.83
C PRO A 89 30.61 9.36 5.18
N SER A 90 30.79 9.60 6.47
CA SER A 90 31.82 10.50 7.00
C SER A 90 33.19 9.99 6.55
N ALA A 91 33.93 10.86 5.85
CA ALA A 91 35.31 10.64 5.42
C ALA A 91 36.27 10.52 6.60
#